data_AF-A0AAN7H5Q6-F1
#
_entry.id   AF-A0AAN7H5Q6-F1
#
_cell.length_a   1.000
_cell.length_b   1.000
_cell.length_c   1.000
_cell.angle_alpha   90.00
_cell.angle_beta   90.00
_cell.angle_gamma   90.00
#
_symmetry.space_group_name_H-M   'P 1'
#
loop_
_entity.id
_entity.type
_entity.pdbx_description
1 polymer ?
#
loop_
_entity_poly.entity_id
_entity_poly.type
_entity_poly.pdbx_seq_one_letter_code
_entity_poly.pdbx_strand_id
1 'polypeptide(L)'
;MQLPRTATRQSAVATPVHPLPKPSNPEENPLKNPALPTDIKALKQGPPLPAPSLQPFKAPTVTGLPALPRPKPTASPNNILVIIPTENSFKTTLITKHLKKAAQEQNIKLCAFLTVPAESDAGEQPYDTAGLNGAQNRVINVVGKLGSSAEWRGKVEKLLEEHGIGTLMVGAVENFIMRPKMGQTAVPVDYGIIVLCRIPLAGSTNSKAWEWEVGISQGVKAPVEYWKFAESFGFDDGDAARNKGKVTVGKVLAANVPGLDHRDWHKVLADKSRYDILTEAMQKMPVPWPRAATGAGPTTATSSR
;
A
#
# COMPACT_ATOMS: atom_id res chain seq x y z
N MET A 1 33.42 -39.52 -11.98
CA MET A 1 33.18 -38.50 -10.93
C MET A 1 33.84 -37.20 -11.37
N GLN A 2 33.04 -36.24 -11.82
CA GLN A 2 33.49 -34.90 -12.22
C GLN A 2 32.77 -33.89 -11.31
N LEU A 3 33.54 -33.06 -10.62
CA LEU A 3 33.01 -31.93 -9.85
C LEU A 3 32.67 -30.78 -10.80
N PRO A 4 31.55 -30.06 -10.60
CA PRO A 4 31.23 -28.90 -11.43
C PRO A 4 32.06 -27.68 -11.00
N ARG A 5 32.57 -26.97 -12.01
CA ARG A 5 33.33 -25.73 -11.89
C ARG A 5 32.45 -24.61 -11.32
N THR A 6 32.96 -23.95 -10.28
CA THR A 6 32.45 -22.70 -9.71
C THR A 6 32.62 -21.55 -10.73
N ALA A 7 31.50 -20.91 -11.09
CA ALA A 7 31.52 -19.68 -11.86
C ALA A 7 31.66 -18.48 -10.90
N THR A 8 32.81 -17.82 -10.96
CA THR A 8 33.07 -16.55 -10.27
C THR A 8 32.22 -15.46 -10.91
N ARG A 9 31.26 -14.91 -10.16
CA ARG A 9 30.47 -13.73 -10.56
C ARG A 9 31.38 -12.50 -10.53
N GLN A 10 31.74 -11.97 -11.69
CA GLN A 10 32.35 -10.64 -11.80
C GLN A 10 31.33 -9.60 -11.34
N SER A 11 31.71 -8.78 -10.36
CA SER A 11 30.93 -7.59 -9.98
C SER A 11 31.01 -6.59 -11.13
N ALA A 12 29.85 -6.24 -11.70
CA ALA A 12 29.74 -5.16 -12.66
C ALA A 12 30.04 -3.83 -11.93
N VAL A 13 31.10 -3.17 -12.37
CA VAL A 13 31.45 -1.80 -11.96
C VAL A 13 30.31 -0.88 -12.39
N ALA A 14 29.73 -0.16 -11.43
CA ALA A 14 28.69 0.82 -11.70
C ALA A 14 29.24 1.93 -12.60
N THR A 15 28.65 2.07 -13.79
CA THR A 15 28.91 3.19 -14.69
C THR A 15 28.51 4.51 -14.00
N PRO A 16 29.28 5.59 -14.13
CA PRO A 16 28.93 6.87 -13.52
C PRO A 16 27.59 7.35 -14.06
N VAL A 17 26.65 7.61 -13.16
CA VAL A 17 25.38 8.27 -13.46
C VAL A 17 25.72 9.65 -14.00
N HIS A 18 25.43 9.90 -15.28
CA HIS A 18 25.48 11.26 -15.81
C HIS A 18 24.46 12.10 -15.03
N PRO A 19 24.87 13.14 -14.29
CA PRO A 19 23.94 14.03 -13.64
C PRO A 19 23.06 14.67 -14.70
N LEU A 20 21.75 14.76 -14.43
CA LEU A 20 20.87 15.62 -15.21
C LEU A 20 21.51 17.01 -15.32
N PRO A 21 21.47 17.65 -16.50
CA PRO A 21 22.04 18.98 -16.67
C PRO A 21 21.44 19.90 -15.59
N LYS A 22 22.31 20.51 -14.78
CA LYS A 22 21.89 21.50 -13.80
C LYS A 22 21.17 22.63 -14.56
N PRO A 23 19.95 23.04 -14.15
CA PRO A 23 19.29 24.17 -14.76
C PRO A 23 20.20 25.41 -14.63
N SER A 24 20.33 26.15 -15.73
CA SER A 24 21.15 27.37 -15.83
C SER A 24 20.63 28.51 -14.97
N ASN A 25 19.43 28.38 -14.41
CA ASN A 25 18.85 29.32 -13.45
C ASN A 25 18.24 28.54 -12.25
N PRO A 26 18.72 28.74 -11.01
CA PRO A 26 18.16 28.10 -9.82
C PRO A 26 16.70 28.47 -9.53
N GLU A 27 16.16 29.50 -10.18
CA GLU A 27 14.80 30.00 -9.99
C GLU A 27 13.72 29.36 -10.89
N GLU A 28 14.11 28.57 -11.89
CA GLU A 28 13.13 27.88 -12.73
C GLU A 28 12.75 26.53 -12.11
N ASN A 29 11.60 26.50 -11.43
CA ASN A 29 11.01 25.24 -10.97
C ASN A 29 10.84 24.30 -12.19
N PRO A 30 11.56 23.16 -12.26
CA PRO A 30 11.55 22.31 -13.44
C PRO A 30 10.17 21.71 -13.72
N LEU A 31 9.27 21.71 -12.73
CA LEU A 31 7.90 21.24 -12.87
C LEU A 31 6.95 22.26 -13.51
N LYS A 32 7.39 23.50 -13.72
CA LYS A 32 6.59 24.57 -14.34
C LYS A 32 6.73 24.52 -15.85
N ASN A 33 5.60 24.51 -16.55
CA ASN A 33 5.54 24.51 -18.01
C ASN A 33 4.43 25.47 -18.48
N PRO A 34 4.79 26.60 -19.12
CA PRO A 34 3.82 27.63 -19.53
C PRO A 34 2.86 27.16 -20.62
N ALA A 35 3.11 26.03 -21.28
CA ALA A 35 2.21 25.45 -22.27
C ALA A 35 1.07 24.62 -21.64
N LEU A 36 1.14 24.32 -20.34
CA LEU A 36 0.07 23.58 -19.66
C LEU A 36 -1.12 24.49 -19.35
N PRO A 37 -2.37 24.01 -19.52
CA PRO A 37 -3.55 24.79 -19.21
C PRO A 37 -3.64 25.07 -17.71
N THR A 38 -3.88 26.32 -17.31
CA THR A 38 -3.96 26.74 -15.91
C THR A 38 -5.38 27.07 -15.43
N ASP A 39 -6.34 27.18 -16.35
CA ASP A 39 -7.74 27.44 -16.00
C ASP A 39 -8.37 26.20 -15.35
N ILE A 40 -8.68 26.31 -14.05
CA ILE A 40 -9.32 25.26 -13.26
C ILE A 40 -10.63 24.80 -13.90
N LYS A 41 -11.41 25.69 -14.54
CA LYS A 41 -12.66 25.30 -15.20
C LYS A 41 -12.41 24.35 -16.37
N ALA A 42 -11.38 24.61 -17.16
CA ALA A 42 -10.95 23.74 -18.25
C ALA A 42 -10.35 22.41 -17.75
N LEU A 43 -9.74 22.43 -16.56
CA LEU A 43 -9.16 21.25 -15.92
C LEU A 43 -10.16 20.39 -15.15
N LYS A 44 -11.36 20.91 -14.86
CA LYS A 44 -12.37 20.15 -14.12
C LYS A 44 -12.66 18.83 -14.81
N GLN A 45 -12.55 17.79 -14.02
CA GLN A 45 -12.86 16.43 -14.37
C GLN A 45 -14.25 16.14 -13.83
N GLY A 46 -15.02 15.36 -14.58
CA GLY A 46 -16.33 14.90 -14.12
C GLY A 46 -16.24 14.11 -12.80
N PRO A 47 -17.36 13.55 -12.32
CA PRO A 47 -17.38 12.82 -11.06
C PRO A 47 -16.37 11.65 -11.06
N PRO A 48 -15.91 11.24 -9.86
CA PRO A 48 -15.03 10.09 -9.72
C PRO A 48 -15.59 8.85 -10.42
N LEU A 49 -14.70 8.14 -11.11
CA LEU A 49 -14.97 6.90 -11.80
C LEU A 49 -15.09 5.74 -10.79
N PRO A 50 -15.89 4.71 -11.09
CA PRO A 50 -15.93 3.51 -10.26
C PRO A 50 -14.55 2.85 -10.15
N ALA A 51 -14.35 2.15 -9.05
CA ALA A 51 -13.17 1.32 -8.84
C ALA A 51 -13.08 0.22 -9.93
N PRO A 52 -11.91 -0.03 -10.53
CA PRO A 52 -11.73 -1.15 -11.44
C PRO A 52 -11.86 -2.47 -10.68
N SER A 53 -12.22 -3.54 -11.40
CA SER A 53 -12.22 -4.89 -10.82
C SER A 53 -10.79 -5.35 -10.56
N LEU A 54 -10.56 -5.86 -9.35
CA LEU A 54 -9.34 -6.58 -8.98
C LEU A 54 -9.38 -8.08 -9.28
N GLN A 55 -10.51 -8.59 -9.77
CA GLN A 55 -10.72 -10.04 -9.86
C GLN A 55 -10.15 -10.63 -11.16
N PRO A 56 -9.46 -11.78 -11.07
CA PRO A 56 -9.08 -12.48 -9.84
C PRO A 56 -7.86 -11.83 -9.14
N PHE A 57 -8.00 -11.51 -7.85
CA PHE A 57 -6.86 -11.08 -7.04
C PHE A 57 -5.98 -12.29 -6.72
N LYS A 58 -4.66 -12.15 -6.93
CA LYS A 58 -3.68 -13.18 -6.56
C LYS A 58 -2.83 -12.68 -5.39
N ALA A 59 -3.01 -13.32 -4.24
CA ALA A 59 -2.13 -13.09 -3.09
C ALA A 59 -0.67 -13.40 -3.48
N PRO A 60 0.31 -12.60 -3.01
CA PRO A 60 1.71 -12.85 -3.30
C PRO A 60 2.18 -14.11 -2.57
N THR A 61 3.06 -14.87 -3.23
CA THR A 61 3.75 -15.98 -2.57
C THR A 61 4.83 -15.42 -1.65
N VAL A 62 4.64 -15.53 -0.35
CA VAL A 62 5.60 -15.04 0.65
C VAL A 62 6.54 -16.17 1.09
N THR A 63 7.84 -16.03 0.81
CA THR A 63 8.88 -17.00 1.20
C THR A 63 10.11 -16.29 1.76
N GLY A 64 10.91 -17.01 2.56
CA GLY A 64 12.22 -16.53 3.00
C GLY A 64 12.22 -15.40 4.04
N LEU A 65 11.06 -15.02 4.59
CA LEU A 65 11.02 -14.02 5.66
C LEU A 65 11.56 -14.58 6.99
N PRO A 66 12.26 -13.75 7.79
CA PRO A 66 12.63 -14.11 9.15
C PRO A 66 11.41 -14.48 10.00
N ALA A 67 11.61 -15.36 10.98
CA ALA A 67 10.54 -15.73 11.89
C ALA A 67 10.10 -14.53 12.74
N LEU A 68 8.80 -14.26 12.76
CA LEU A 68 8.22 -13.25 13.65
C LEU A 68 8.41 -13.64 15.13
N PRO A 69 8.41 -12.65 16.03
CA PRO A 69 8.16 -12.84 17.46
C PRO A 69 7.07 -13.88 17.74
N ARG A 70 7.36 -14.84 18.63
CA ARG A 70 6.37 -15.83 19.06
C ARG A 70 5.59 -15.27 20.25
N PRO A 71 4.26 -15.28 20.22
CA PRO A 71 3.47 -14.87 21.38
C PRO A 71 3.52 -15.94 22.48
N LYS A 72 3.09 -15.58 23.69
CA LYS A 72 2.90 -16.55 24.77
C LYS A 72 1.83 -17.59 24.40
N PRO A 73 1.89 -18.82 24.93
CA PRO A 73 0.86 -19.85 24.67
C PRO A 73 -0.57 -19.42 25.02
N THR A 74 -0.72 -18.48 25.96
CA THR A 74 -2.01 -17.93 26.41
C THR A 74 -2.51 -16.75 25.58
N ALA A 75 -1.77 -16.33 24.55
CA ALA A 75 -2.18 -15.22 23.70
C ALA A 75 -3.48 -15.52 22.95
N SER A 76 -4.35 -14.53 22.86
CA SER A 76 -5.65 -14.67 22.22
C SER A 76 -5.56 -14.31 20.74
N PRO A 77 -6.09 -15.13 19.81
CA PRO A 77 -6.15 -14.76 18.39
C PRO A 77 -6.99 -13.50 18.15
N ASN A 78 -7.90 -13.16 19.08
CA ASN A 78 -8.75 -11.97 19.02
C ASN A 78 -8.09 -10.70 19.60
N ASN A 79 -6.87 -10.80 20.14
CA ASN A 79 -6.08 -9.63 20.51
C ASN A 79 -5.15 -9.32 19.34
N ILE A 80 -5.31 -8.15 18.73
CA ILE A 80 -4.72 -7.81 17.44
C ILE A 80 -3.73 -6.65 17.58
N LEU A 81 -2.54 -6.81 17.02
CA LEU A 81 -1.60 -5.72 16.76
C LEU A 81 -1.73 -5.30 15.30
N VAL A 82 -2.18 -4.07 15.08
CA VAL A 82 -2.21 -3.46 13.75
C VAL A 82 -0.89 -2.73 13.49
N ILE A 83 -0.22 -3.13 12.41
CA ILE A 83 0.99 -2.47 11.90
C ILE A 83 0.63 -1.59 10.72
N ILE A 84 1.08 -0.33 10.75
CA ILE A 84 0.88 0.63 9.67
C ILE A 84 2.25 0.98 9.07
N PRO A 85 2.55 0.57 7.81
CA PRO A 85 3.89 0.62 7.25
C PRO A 85 4.23 1.98 6.61
N THR A 86 3.75 3.09 7.18
CA THR A 86 3.96 4.45 6.66
C THR A 86 3.83 5.49 7.76
N GLU A 87 4.64 6.55 7.69
CA GLU A 87 4.56 7.70 8.59
C GLU A 87 3.56 8.75 8.10
N ASN A 88 2.92 8.52 6.96
CA ASN A 88 1.90 9.41 6.45
C ASN A 88 0.74 9.48 7.45
N SER A 89 0.56 10.65 8.07
CA SER A 89 -0.41 10.87 9.15
C SER A 89 -1.85 10.63 8.70
N PHE A 90 -2.19 10.98 7.46
CA PHE A 90 -3.50 10.71 6.88
C PHE A 90 -3.74 9.19 6.76
N LYS A 91 -2.85 8.44 6.09
CA LYS A 91 -2.99 6.99 5.92
C LYS A 91 -3.06 6.28 7.28
N THR A 92 -2.24 6.71 8.24
CA THR A 92 -2.26 6.21 9.62
C THR A 92 -3.61 6.45 10.27
N THR A 93 -4.10 7.69 10.23
CA THR A 93 -5.39 8.07 10.83
C THR A 93 -6.55 7.32 10.17
N LEU A 94 -6.53 7.19 8.85
CA LEU A 94 -7.53 6.46 8.07
C LEU A 94 -7.65 5.00 8.54
N ILE A 95 -6.53 4.28 8.55
CA ILE A 95 -6.49 2.87 8.98
C ILE A 95 -6.89 2.75 10.45
N THR A 96 -6.31 3.57 11.32
CA THR A 96 -6.60 3.52 12.76
C THR A 96 -8.06 3.79 13.07
N LYS A 97 -8.66 4.84 12.49
CA LYS A 97 -10.06 5.18 12.71
C LYS A 97 -11.00 4.09 12.22
N HIS A 98 -10.75 3.57 11.01
CA HIS A 98 -11.57 2.52 10.44
C HIS A 98 -11.50 1.24 11.26
N LEU A 99 -10.29 0.74 11.55
CA LEU A 99 -10.13 -0.53 12.27
C LEU A 99 -10.56 -0.44 13.74
N LYS A 100 -10.43 0.73 14.40
CA LYS A 100 -11.01 0.92 15.75
C LYS A 100 -12.53 0.77 15.73
N LYS A 101 -13.21 1.45 14.80
CA LYS A 101 -14.66 1.37 14.66
C LYS A 101 -15.11 -0.06 14.33
N ALA A 102 -14.49 -0.67 13.31
CA ALA A 102 -14.84 -2.01 12.88
C ALA A 102 -14.51 -3.08 13.95
N ALA A 103 -13.45 -2.91 14.74
CA ALA A 103 -13.15 -3.78 15.87
C ALA A 103 -14.24 -3.74 16.95
N GLN A 104 -14.77 -2.55 17.26
CA GLN A 104 -15.89 -2.39 18.20
C GLN A 104 -17.15 -3.13 17.71
N GLU A 105 -17.48 -2.98 16.43
CA GLU A 105 -18.63 -3.63 15.80
C GLU A 105 -18.50 -5.17 15.78
N GLN A 106 -17.27 -5.69 15.81
CA GLN A 106 -16.97 -7.13 15.80
C GLN A 106 -16.65 -7.70 17.19
N ASN A 107 -16.86 -6.93 18.26
CA ASN A 107 -16.54 -7.32 19.64
C ASN A 107 -15.08 -7.77 19.84
N ILE A 108 -14.15 -7.21 19.06
CA ILE A 108 -12.72 -7.41 19.22
C ILE A 108 -12.27 -6.64 20.47
N LYS A 109 -11.90 -7.37 21.52
CA LYS A 109 -11.60 -6.81 22.84
C LYS A 109 -10.36 -5.91 22.85
N LEU A 110 -9.38 -6.19 21.99
CA LEU A 110 -8.11 -5.47 21.97
C LEU A 110 -7.58 -5.30 20.54
N CYS A 111 -7.39 -4.03 20.16
CA CYS A 111 -6.81 -3.64 18.88
C CYS A 111 -5.77 -2.54 19.15
N ALA A 112 -4.50 -2.93 19.21
CA ALA A 112 -3.36 -2.02 19.41
C ALA A 112 -2.80 -1.57 18.05
N PHE A 113 -2.17 -0.40 17.99
CA PHE A 113 -1.65 0.19 16.75
C PHE A 113 -0.17 0.53 16.89
N LEU A 114 0.63 0.20 15.88
CA LEU A 114 2.03 0.53 15.81
C LEU A 114 2.40 0.96 14.38
N THR A 115 2.97 2.16 14.24
CA THR A 115 3.53 2.63 12.97
C THR A 115 4.97 2.16 12.84
N VAL A 116 5.30 1.50 11.72
CA VAL A 116 6.64 0.97 11.42
C VAL A 116 6.98 1.28 9.96
N PRO A 117 7.81 2.28 9.66
CA PRO A 117 8.07 2.66 8.27
C PRO A 117 8.69 1.51 7.47
N ALA A 118 8.16 1.26 6.27
CA ALA A 118 8.70 0.29 5.33
C ALA A 118 8.52 0.77 3.88
N GLU A 119 9.51 0.45 3.05
CA GLU A 119 9.52 0.83 1.64
C GLU A 119 8.48 0.05 0.81
N SER A 120 7.91 0.71 -0.20
CA SER A 120 7.01 0.07 -1.18
C SER A 120 7.73 -0.46 -2.41
N ASP A 121 8.92 0.06 -2.71
CA ASP A 121 9.63 -0.18 -3.97
C ASP A 121 8.78 0.16 -5.22
N ALA A 122 7.73 0.98 -5.08
CA ALA A 122 6.81 1.35 -6.18
C ALA A 122 7.15 2.69 -6.85
N GLY A 123 8.25 3.31 -6.41
CA GLY A 123 8.66 4.64 -6.84
C GLY A 123 7.76 5.75 -6.31
N GLU A 124 8.05 6.97 -6.76
CA GLU A 124 7.33 8.18 -6.34
C GLU A 124 5.91 8.24 -6.95
N GLN A 125 5.78 7.89 -8.23
CA GLN A 125 4.49 7.76 -8.93
C GLN A 125 4.29 6.33 -9.43
N PRO A 126 3.60 5.47 -8.66
CA PRO A 126 3.22 4.16 -9.15
C PRO A 126 2.23 4.27 -10.32
N TYR A 127 2.44 3.45 -11.35
CA TYR A 127 1.53 3.25 -12.47
C TYR A 127 1.03 1.81 -12.53
N ASP A 128 -0.23 1.64 -12.94
CA ASP A 128 -0.85 0.34 -13.19
C ASP A 128 -0.64 -0.66 -12.02
N THR A 129 0.06 -1.77 -12.28
CA THR A 129 0.29 -2.82 -11.28
C THR A 129 1.28 -2.42 -10.19
N ALA A 130 2.09 -1.38 -10.38
CA ALA A 130 3.02 -0.91 -9.35
C ALA A 130 2.28 -0.40 -8.10
N GLY A 131 1.03 0.07 -8.22
CA GLY A 131 0.23 0.46 -7.06
C GLY A 131 -0.03 -0.73 -6.11
N LEU A 132 -0.52 -1.84 -6.66
CA LEU A 132 -0.80 -3.05 -5.88
C LEU A 132 0.49 -3.66 -5.33
N ASN A 133 1.51 -3.79 -6.18
CA ASN A 133 2.81 -4.32 -5.80
C ASN A 133 3.41 -3.48 -4.67
N GLY A 134 3.29 -2.15 -4.74
CA GLY A 134 3.76 -1.24 -3.70
C GLY A 134 3.11 -1.49 -2.34
N ALA A 135 1.78 -1.59 -2.31
CA ALA A 135 1.06 -1.89 -1.08
C ALA A 135 1.43 -3.27 -0.51
N GLN A 136 1.55 -4.30 -1.36
CA GLN A 136 1.96 -5.65 -0.95
C GLN A 136 3.40 -5.68 -0.44
N ASN A 137 4.32 -5.01 -1.12
CA ASN A 137 5.72 -4.90 -0.72
C ASN A 137 5.84 -4.23 0.64
N ARG A 138 5.10 -3.16 0.92
CA ARG A 138 5.09 -2.55 2.27
C ARG A 138 4.71 -3.55 3.36
N VAL A 139 3.71 -4.41 3.09
CA VAL A 139 3.30 -5.47 4.02
C VAL A 139 4.42 -6.49 4.23
N ILE A 140 5.02 -6.99 3.14
CA ILE A 140 6.09 -7.99 3.18
C ILE A 140 7.34 -7.42 3.88
N ASN A 141 7.76 -6.22 3.48
CA ASN A 141 8.95 -5.55 3.97
C ASN A 141 8.81 -5.20 5.45
N VAL A 142 7.64 -4.72 5.91
CA VAL A 142 7.44 -4.43 7.33
C VAL A 142 7.51 -5.70 8.16
N VAL A 143 6.88 -6.79 7.71
CA VAL A 143 6.95 -8.09 8.42
C VAL A 143 8.38 -8.62 8.47
N GLY A 144 9.12 -8.52 7.36
CA GLY A 144 10.55 -8.84 7.33
C GLY A 144 11.34 -8.03 8.36
N LYS A 145 11.10 -6.71 8.43
CA LYS A 145 11.73 -5.80 9.39
C LYS A 145 11.40 -6.15 10.84
N LEU A 146 10.15 -6.52 11.15
CA LEU A 146 9.75 -6.98 12.48
C LEU A 146 10.45 -8.27 12.92
N GLY A 147 10.83 -9.11 11.96
CA GLY A 147 11.55 -10.36 12.22
C GLY A 147 13.07 -10.20 12.35
N SER A 148 13.68 -9.28 11.59
CA SER A 148 15.14 -9.12 11.50
C SER A 148 15.73 -7.96 12.30
N SER A 149 14.99 -6.87 12.54
CA SER A 149 15.51 -5.70 13.26
C SER A 149 15.37 -5.89 14.76
N ALA A 150 16.48 -5.91 15.50
CA ALA A 150 16.47 -6.09 16.96
C ALA A 150 15.58 -5.06 17.69
N GLU A 151 15.60 -3.81 17.24
CA GLU A 151 14.77 -2.73 17.80
C GLU A 151 13.27 -3.03 17.63
N TRP A 152 12.82 -3.22 16.39
CA TRP A 152 11.41 -3.46 16.09
C TRP A 152 10.92 -4.80 16.64
N ARG A 153 11.79 -5.81 16.58
CA ARG A 153 11.52 -7.13 17.14
C ARG A 153 11.26 -7.05 18.64
N GLY A 154 12.16 -6.43 19.42
CA GLY A 154 11.99 -6.29 20.86
C GLY A 154 10.75 -5.47 21.23
N LYS A 155 10.45 -4.42 20.47
CA LYS A 155 9.23 -3.62 20.66
C LYS A 155 7.95 -4.43 20.42
N VAL A 156 7.93 -5.24 19.36
CA VAL A 156 6.79 -6.13 19.07
C VAL A 156 6.69 -7.23 20.12
N GLU A 157 7.79 -7.89 20.48
CA GLU A 157 7.80 -8.93 21.54
C GLU A 157 7.18 -8.42 22.84
N LYS A 158 7.58 -7.21 23.28
CA LYS A 158 7.00 -6.55 24.44
C LYS A 158 5.48 -6.36 24.30
N LEU A 159 5.02 -5.81 23.17
CA LEU A 159 3.58 -5.63 22.93
C LEU A 159 2.83 -6.96 22.88
N LEU A 160 3.40 -8.00 22.26
CA LEU A 160 2.77 -9.32 22.22
C LEU A 160 2.58 -9.90 23.62
N GLU A 161 3.58 -9.73 24.48
CA GLU A 161 3.56 -10.18 25.87
C GLU A 161 2.59 -9.38 26.75
N GLU A 162 2.68 -8.05 26.75
CA GLU A 162 1.89 -7.17 27.63
C GLU A 162 0.39 -7.25 27.32
N HIS A 163 0.05 -7.46 26.06
CA HIS A 163 -1.32 -7.40 25.57
C HIS A 163 -1.88 -8.77 25.17
N GLY A 164 -1.11 -9.85 25.33
CA GLY A 164 -1.52 -11.21 24.97
C GLY A 164 -1.97 -11.30 23.50
N ILE A 165 -1.26 -10.62 22.60
CA ILE A 165 -1.62 -10.50 21.18
C ILE A 165 -1.32 -11.81 20.46
N GLY A 166 -2.34 -12.41 19.85
CA GLY A 166 -2.22 -13.64 19.07
C GLY A 166 -2.31 -13.43 17.56
N THR A 167 -2.55 -12.20 17.10
CA THR A 167 -2.70 -11.87 15.68
C THR A 167 -2.02 -10.56 15.32
N LEU A 168 -1.29 -10.56 14.20
CA LEU A 168 -0.82 -9.35 13.55
C LEU A 168 -1.76 -9.02 12.38
N MET A 169 -2.07 -7.74 12.19
CA MET A 169 -2.72 -7.23 10.98
C MET A 169 -1.88 -6.11 10.41
N VAL A 170 -1.56 -6.13 9.12
CA VAL A 170 -0.83 -5.04 8.47
C VAL A 170 -1.78 -4.31 7.53
N GLY A 171 -1.90 -2.99 7.69
CA GLY A 171 -2.73 -2.15 6.82
C GLY A 171 -1.88 -1.19 6.00
N ALA A 172 -1.92 -1.30 4.67
CA ALA A 172 -1.18 -0.43 3.76
C ALA A 172 -2.13 0.28 2.79
N VAL A 173 -1.78 1.51 2.40
CA VAL A 173 -2.49 2.26 1.37
C VAL A 173 -1.46 2.79 0.38
N GLU A 174 -1.71 2.63 -0.91
CA GLU A 174 -0.87 3.16 -1.99
C GLU A 174 -1.71 3.83 -3.07
N ASN A 175 -1.28 4.99 -3.55
CA ASN A 175 -1.96 5.68 -4.65
C ASN A 175 -1.24 5.36 -5.96
N PHE A 176 -1.97 5.29 -7.07
CA PHE A 176 -1.39 4.99 -8.36
C PHE A 176 -2.21 5.59 -9.50
N ILE A 177 -1.56 5.83 -10.64
CA ILE A 177 -2.23 6.21 -11.88
C ILE A 177 -2.43 4.96 -12.73
N MET A 178 -3.68 4.62 -13.04
CA MET A 178 -3.97 3.66 -14.10
C MET A 178 -3.87 4.38 -15.45
N ARG A 179 -2.97 3.91 -16.31
CA ARG A 179 -2.75 4.49 -17.63
C ARG A 179 -3.82 4.00 -18.60
N PRO A 180 -4.18 4.83 -19.59
CA PRO A 180 -5.06 4.37 -20.66
C PRO A 180 -4.38 3.25 -21.46
N LYS A 181 -5.14 2.20 -21.79
CA LYS A 181 -4.61 1.13 -22.66
C LYS A 181 -4.47 1.65 -24.09
N MET A 182 -3.45 1.16 -24.79
CA MET A 182 -3.22 1.44 -26.21
C MET A 182 -4.51 1.28 -27.03
N GLY A 183 -4.85 2.30 -27.83
CA GLY A 183 -6.05 2.31 -28.66
C GLY A 183 -7.37 2.67 -27.95
N GLN A 184 -7.33 2.98 -26.64
CA GLN A 184 -8.49 3.50 -25.93
C GLN A 184 -8.43 5.03 -25.84
N THR A 185 -9.58 5.68 -26.02
CA THR A 185 -9.80 7.12 -25.75
C THR A 185 -9.90 7.43 -24.24
N ALA A 186 -9.47 6.49 -23.39
CA ALA A 186 -9.48 6.66 -21.95
C ALA A 186 -8.43 7.69 -21.52
N VAL A 187 -8.70 8.38 -20.42
CA VAL A 187 -7.77 9.30 -19.75
C VAL A 187 -7.09 8.57 -18.60
N PRO A 188 -5.88 8.98 -18.17
CA PRO A 188 -5.26 8.42 -16.96
C PRO A 188 -6.14 8.68 -15.74
N VAL A 189 -6.17 7.74 -14.80
CA VAL A 189 -7.05 7.84 -13.61
C VAL A 189 -6.25 7.53 -12.35
N ASP A 190 -6.33 8.43 -11.37
CA ASP A 190 -5.74 8.29 -10.05
C ASP A 190 -6.65 7.50 -9.12
N TYR A 191 -6.16 6.37 -8.64
CA TYR A 191 -6.84 5.47 -7.72
C TYR A 191 -5.99 5.26 -6.46
N GLY A 192 -6.65 4.85 -5.38
CA GLY A 192 -6.01 4.31 -4.19
C GLY A 192 -6.24 2.82 -4.06
N ILE A 193 -5.20 2.07 -3.74
CA ILE A 193 -5.24 0.67 -3.29
C ILE A 193 -5.10 0.63 -1.78
N ILE A 194 -5.90 -0.21 -1.16
CA ILE A 194 -5.87 -0.50 0.26
C ILE A 194 -5.65 -2.00 0.42
N VAL A 195 -4.72 -2.38 1.28
CA VAL A 195 -4.43 -3.77 1.61
C VAL A 195 -4.53 -3.95 3.12
N LEU A 196 -5.29 -4.94 3.56
CA LEU A 196 -5.24 -5.49 4.92
C LEU A 196 -4.74 -6.92 4.85
N CYS A 197 -3.69 -7.23 5.60
CA CYS A 197 -3.14 -8.58 5.67
C CYS A 197 -3.18 -9.08 7.11
N ARG A 198 -3.94 -10.15 7.39
CA ARG A 198 -3.91 -10.86 8.67
C ARG A 198 -2.81 -11.93 8.67
N ILE A 199 -2.06 -11.99 9.76
CA ILE A 199 -1.06 -13.01 10.05
C ILE A 199 -1.33 -13.59 11.45
N PRO A 200 -1.89 -14.81 11.55
CA PRO A 200 -2.07 -15.48 12.83
C PRO A 200 -0.73 -15.83 13.48
N LEU A 201 -0.53 -15.45 14.74
CA LEU A 201 0.68 -15.73 15.51
C LEU A 201 0.47 -16.86 16.53
N ALA A 202 -0.73 -16.96 17.12
CA ALA A 202 -1.12 -17.98 18.09
C ALA A 202 -1.99 -19.08 17.44
N GLY A 203 -1.92 -20.30 17.97
CA GLY A 203 -2.82 -21.41 17.62
C GLY A 203 -2.69 -21.98 16.20
N SER A 204 -1.81 -21.43 15.36
CA SER A 204 -1.65 -21.90 13.98
C SER A 204 -0.54 -22.94 13.87
N THR A 205 -0.90 -24.17 13.51
CA THR A 205 0.04 -25.19 13.02
C THR A 205 0.56 -24.85 11.62
N ASN A 206 -0.11 -23.92 10.91
CA ASN A 206 0.29 -23.35 9.63
C ASN A 206 0.57 -21.85 9.79
N SER A 207 1.67 -21.49 10.45
CA SER A 207 2.16 -20.12 10.63
C SER A 207 2.48 -19.34 9.33
N LYS A 208 1.99 -19.81 8.18
CA LYS A 208 2.23 -19.29 6.83
C LYS A 208 0.97 -18.82 6.09
N ALA A 209 -0.23 -18.98 6.66
CA ALA A 209 -1.45 -18.52 6.00
C ALA A 209 -1.65 -17.02 6.22
N TRP A 210 -1.06 -16.20 5.34
CA TRP A 210 -1.35 -14.78 5.27
C TRP A 210 -2.68 -14.58 4.56
N GLU A 211 -3.60 -13.87 5.17
CA GLU A 211 -4.92 -13.62 4.62
C GLU A 211 -5.03 -12.17 4.17
N TRP A 212 -5.25 -11.98 2.88
CA TRP A 212 -5.18 -10.68 2.22
C TRP A 212 -6.57 -10.22 1.79
N GLU A 213 -6.94 -9.01 2.20
CA GLU A 213 -8.08 -8.29 1.68
C GLU A 213 -7.58 -7.04 0.95
N VAL A 214 -8.14 -6.78 -0.23
CA VAL A 214 -7.73 -5.66 -1.08
C VAL A 214 -8.95 -4.90 -1.57
N GLY A 215 -8.91 -3.58 -1.39
CA GLY A 215 -9.88 -2.63 -1.92
C GLY A 215 -9.21 -1.65 -2.89
N ILE A 216 -9.97 -1.21 -3.90
CA ILE A 216 -9.61 -0.04 -4.71
C ILE A 216 -10.66 1.02 -4.51
N SER A 217 -10.21 2.26 -4.39
CA SER A 217 -11.09 3.42 -4.34
C SER A 217 -11.75 3.72 -5.68
N GLN A 218 -12.72 4.63 -5.67
CA GLN A 218 -13.06 5.36 -6.88
C GLN A 218 -11.84 6.11 -7.42
N GLY A 219 -11.84 6.44 -8.71
CA GLY A 219 -10.72 7.09 -9.36
C GLY A 219 -11.05 8.49 -9.85
N VAL A 220 -10.07 9.39 -9.83
CA VAL A 220 -10.23 10.73 -10.42
C VAL A 220 -9.37 10.83 -11.67
N LYS A 221 -9.98 11.28 -12.77
CA LYS A 221 -9.26 11.48 -14.03
C LYS A 221 -8.14 12.48 -13.81
N ALA A 222 -6.95 12.18 -14.29
CA ALA A 222 -5.84 13.12 -14.36
C ALA A 222 -5.89 13.84 -15.72
N PRO A 223 -5.67 15.16 -15.77
CA PRO A 223 -5.48 15.86 -17.05
C PRO A 223 -4.33 15.23 -17.84
N VAL A 224 -4.57 14.90 -19.11
CA VAL A 224 -3.65 14.10 -19.93
C VAL A 224 -2.31 14.81 -20.13
N GLU A 225 -2.34 16.12 -20.33
CA GLU A 225 -1.17 16.96 -20.55
C GLU A 225 -0.26 16.97 -19.32
N TYR A 226 -0.85 17.02 -18.12
CA TYR A 226 -0.14 17.00 -16.86
C TYR A 226 0.49 15.64 -16.57
N TRP A 227 -0.23 14.55 -16.87
CA TRP A 227 0.31 13.20 -16.76
C TRP A 227 1.47 12.97 -17.75
N LYS A 228 1.30 13.34 -19.03
CA LYS A 228 2.37 13.25 -20.04
C LYS A 228 3.60 14.05 -19.65
N PHE A 229 3.40 15.26 -19.11
CA PHE A 229 4.52 16.07 -18.64
C PHE A 229 5.20 15.45 -17.42
N ALA A 230 4.46 14.87 -16.48
CA ALA A 230 5.03 14.11 -15.36
C ALA A 230 5.87 12.90 -15.84
N GLU A 231 5.37 12.13 -16.82
CA GLU A 231 6.13 11.02 -17.43
C GLU A 231 7.38 11.47 -18.18
N SER A 232 7.42 12.71 -18.68
CA SER A 232 8.58 13.24 -19.41
C SER A 232 9.83 13.36 -18.52
N PHE A 233 9.67 13.40 -17.20
CA PHE A 233 10.78 13.34 -16.23
C PHE A 233 11.38 11.93 -16.09
N GLY A 234 10.80 10.94 -16.76
CA GLY A 234 11.28 9.58 -16.77
C GLY A 234 10.80 8.73 -15.59
N PHE A 235 11.42 7.56 -15.49
CA PHE A 235 11.06 6.49 -14.58
C PHE A 235 12.27 6.12 -13.72
N ASP A 236 12.02 5.46 -12.59
CA ASP A 236 13.08 5.02 -11.68
C ASP A 236 14.10 4.13 -12.39
N ASP A 237 15.37 4.30 -12.02
CA ASP A 237 16.46 3.59 -12.68
C ASP A 237 16.34 2.08 -12.43
N GLY A 238 16.42 1.28 -13.50
CA GLY A 238 16.22 -0.17 -13.45
C GLY A 238 14.76 -0.64 -13.56
N ASP A 239 13.79 0.28 -13.61
CA ASP A 239 12.38 -0.07 -13.88
C ASP A 239 12.11 -0.22 -15.39
N ALA A 240 12.51 -1.36 -15.95
CA ALA A 240 12.30 -1.68 -17.37
C ALA A 240 10.82 -1.64 -17.79
N ALA A 241 9.90 -1.87 -16.85
CA ALA A 241 8.46 -1.85 -17.11
C ALA A 241 7.87 -0.43 -17.17
N ARG A 242 8.64 0.60 -16.78
CA ARG A 242 8.20 2.01 -16.74
C ARG A 242 6.88 2.18 -15.98
N ASN A 243 6.79 1.54 -14.82
CA ASN A 243 5.65 1.60 -13.92
C ASN A 243 5.92 2.47 -12.68
N LYS A 244 7.11 3.08 -12.57
CA LYS A 244 7.53 3.89 -11.42
C LYS A 244 8.04 5.25 -11.91
N GLY A 245 7.16 6.24 -11.96
CA GLY A 245 7.53 7.60 -12.39
C GLY A 245 8.31 8.36 -11.32
N LYS A 246 9.26 9.19 -11.75
CA LYS A 246 10.08 10.05 -10.87
C LYS A 246 9.31 11.24 -10.30
N VAL A 247 8.24 11.66 -10.97
CA VAL A 247 7.43 12.84 -10.63
C VAL A 247 5.95 12.46 -10.65
N THR A 248 5.19 12.95 -9.67
CA THR A 248 3.74 12.72 -9.61
C THR A 248 2.96 13.75 -10.42
N VAL A 249 1.79 13.35 -10.92
CA VAL A 249 0.86 14.27 -11.59
C VAL A 249 0.46 15.43 -10.68
N GLY A 250 0.24 15.15 -9.39
CA GLY A 250 -0.11 16.17 -8.40
C GLY A 250 0.98 17.23 -8.22
N LYS A 251 2.26 16.84 -8.24
CA LYS A 251 3.40 17.78 -8.15
C LYS A 251 3.44 18.70 -9.36
N VAL A 252 3.21 18.18 -10.56
CA VAL A 252 3.11 18.99 -11.78
C VAL A 252 1.90 19.93 -11.72
N LEU A 253 0.73 19.44 -11.30
CA LEU A 253 -0.47 20.26 -11.15
C LEU A 253 -0.24 21.44 -10.21
N ALA A 254 0.28 21.19 -9.01
CA ALA A 254 0.53 22.24 -8.02
C ALA A 254 1.58 23.26 -8.46
N ALA A 255 2.53 22.87 -9.32
CA ALA A 255 3.54 23.78 -9.86
C ALA A 255 2.97 24.76 -10.90
N ASN A 256 1.84 24.45 -11.54
CA ASN A 256 1.27 25.23 -12.64
C ASN A 256 -0.09 25.86 -12.33
N VAL A 257 -0.85 25.30 -11.37
CA VAL A 257 -2.17 25.78 -10.97
C VAL A 257 -2.08 26.39 -9.56
N PRO A 258 -2.20 27.73 -9.41
CA PRO A 258 -2.08 28.38 -8.12
C PRO A 258 -3.08 27.87 -7.08
N GLY A 259 -2.60 27.63 -5.85
CA GLY A 259 -3.44 27.22 -4.72
C GLY A 259 -3.88 25.76 -4.70
N LEU A 260 -3.44 24.95 -5.68
CA LEU A 260 -3.79 23.54 -5.76
C LEU A 260 -2.84 22.69 -4.89
N ASP A 261 -3.41 21.89 -3.99
CA ASP A 261 -2.64 20.94 -3.17
C ASP A 261 -2.27 19.70 -3.99
N HIS A 262 -0.96 19.46 -4.19
CA HIS A 262 -0.47 18.27 -4.89
C HIS A 262 -0.95 16.94 -4.29
N ARG A 263 -1.34 16.92 -3.01
CA ARG A 263 -1.81 15.70 -2.30
C ARG A 263 -3.31 15.50 -2.41
N ASP A 264 -4.07 16.55 -2.68
CA ASP A 264 -5.53 16.52 -2.71
C ASP A 264 -6.15 17.36 -3.84
N TRP A 265 -5.46 17.40 -4.98
CA TRP A 265 -5.93 18.09 -6.18
C TRP A 265 -7.31 17.60 -6.67
N HIS A 266 -7.72 16.40 -6.25
CA HIS A 266 -9.02 15.78 -6.52
C HIS A 266 -10.16 16.67 -6.01
N LYS A 267 -9.97 17.31 -4.85
CA LYS A 267 -10.96 18.21 -4.25
C LYS A 267 -11.32 19.36 -5.18
N VAL A 268 -10.35 19.87 -5.94
CA VAL A 268 -10.54 20.98 -6.87
C VAL A 268 -11.03 20.48 -8.22
N LEU A 269 -10.43 19.40 -8.74
CA LEU A 269 -10.71 18.95 -10.10
C LEU A 269 -11.97 18.07 -10.21
N ALA A 270 -12.38 17.36 -9.16
CA ALA A 270 -13.52 16.43 -9.20
C ALA A 270 -14.55 16.68 -8.08
N ASP A 271 -14.46 17.83 -7.41
CA ASP A 271 -15.32 18.24 -6.29
C ASP A 271 -15.45 17.18 -5.17
N LYS A 272 -14.44 16.30 -5.04
CA LYS A 272 -14.35 15.26 -4.01
C LYS A 272 -12.90 15.04 -3.59
N SER A 273 -12.63 15.09 -2.29
CA SER A 273 -11.28 14.88 -1.76
C SER A 273 -10.81 13.44 -1.98
N ARG A 274 -9.52 13.28 -2.25
CA ARG A 274 -8.83 11.98 -2.22
C ARG A 274 -9.04 11.29 -0.87
N TYR A 275 -9.09 12.05 0.20
CA TYR A 275 -9.26 11.53 1.55
C TYR A 275 -10.64 10.92 1.76
N ASP A 276 -11.69 11.54 1.22
CA ASP A 276 -13.05 11.01 1.25
C ASP A 276 -13.18 9.76 0.39
N ILE A 277 -12.60 9.80 -0.82
CA ILE A 277 -12.56 8.67 -1.75
C ILE A 277 -11.91 7.42 -1.12
N LEU A 278 -10.76 7.59 -0.45
CA LEU A 278 -10.08 6.52 0.28
C LEU A 278 -10.88 6.05 1.50
N THR A 279 -11.52 6.96 2.22
CA THR A 279 -12.36 6.64 3.38
C THR A 279 -13.54 5.76 2.99
N GLU A 280 -14.24 6.11 1.91
CA GLU A 280 -15.37 5.33 1.40
C GLU A 280 -14.93 3.93 0.91
N ALA A 281 -13.76 3.84 0.28
CA ALA A 281 -13.20 2.57 -0.18
C ALA A 281 -12.90 1.64 1.02
N MET A 282 -12.23 2.17 2.04
CA MET A 282 -11.91 1.45 3.27
C MET A 282 -13.19 0.95 3.96
N GLN A 283 -14.23 1.79 4.05
CA GLN A 283 -15.50 1.44 4.70
C GLN A 283 -16.26 0.28 4.03
N LYS A 284 -16.09 0.11 2.71
CA LYS A 284 -16.73 -0.96 1.94
C LYS A 284 -15.91 -2.25 1.92
N MET A 285 -14.64 -2.17 2.32
CA MET A 285 -13.73 -3.30 2.25
C MET A 285 -13.95 -4.22 3.45
N PRO A 286 -14.03 -5.55 3.24
CA PRO A 286 -14.04 -6.49 4.35
C PRO A 286 -12.71 -6.42 5.11
N VAL A 287 -12.78 -6.61 6.42
CA VAL A 287 -11.59 -6.73 7.26
C VAL A 287 -11.39 -8.21 7.58
N PRO A 288 -10.17 -8.77 7.41
CA PRO A 288 -9.90 -10.19 7.65
C PRO A 288 -9.81 -10.50 9.14
N TRP A 289 -10.90 -10.34 9.90
CA TRP A 289 -10.96 -10.59 11.34
C TRP A 289 -10.75 -12.06 11.70
N PRO A 290 -10.03 -12.37 12.79
CA PRO A 290 -9.90 -13.73 13.30
C PRO A 290 -11.27 -14.41 13.35
N ARG A 291 -11.37 -15.63 12.83
CA ARG A 291 -12.62 -16.37 12.89
C ARG A 291 -12.93 -16.68 14.35
N ALA A 292 -14.20 -16.51 14.75
CA ALA A 292 -14.65 -17.06 16.02
C ALA A 292 -14.29 -18.55 16.03
N ALA A 293 -13.62 -19.01 17.09
CA ALA A 293 -13.46 -20.44 17.29
C ALA A 293 -14.87 -21.02 17.29
N THR A 294 -15.22 -21.76 16.23
CA THR A 294 -16.44 -22.53 16.21
C THR A 294 -16.31 -23.46 17.41
N GLY A 295 -17.04 -23.13 18.48
CA GLY A 295 -17.13 -24.00 19.64
C GLY A 295 -17.43 -25.40 19.13
N ALA A 296 -16.73 -26.39 19.67
CA ALA A 296 -17.04 -27.78 19.44
C ALA A 296 -18.57 -27.92 19.49
N GLY A 297 -19.17 -28.30 18.36
CA GLY A 297 -20.61 -28.54 18.30
C GLY A 297 -20.98 -29.50 19.43
N PRO A 298 -22.19 -29.37 20.01
CA PRO A 298 -22.63 -30.28 21.05
C PRO A 298 -22.47 -31.69 20.51
N THR A 299 -21.64 -32.49 21.18
CA THR A 299 -21.47 -33.91 20.90
C THR A 299 -22.81 -34.54 21.18
N THR A 300 -23.65 -34.69 20.15
CA THR A 300 -24.87 -35.48 20.24
C THR A 300 -24.43 -36.91 20.47
N ALA A 301 -24.41 -37.31 21.74
CA ALA A 301 -24.34 -38.69 22.14
C ALA A 301 -25.58 -39.39 21.56
N THR A 302 -25.37 -40.16 20.49
CA THR A 302 -26.36 -41.08 19.97
C THR A 302 -26.55 -42.18 21.03
N SER A 303 -27.55 -42.00 21.88
CA SER A 303 -28.08 -43.06 22.73
C SER A 303 -28.83 -44.03 21.83
N SER A 304 -28.21 -45.17 21.54
CA SER A 304 -28.90 -46.34 21.01
C SER A 304 -29.93 -46.83 22.02
N ARG A 305 -31.20 -46.86 21.60
CA ARG A 305 -32.20 -47.82 22.05
C ARG A 305 -32.86 -48.42 20.82
#